data_AF-A0A7H8S1Q1-F1
#
_entry.id   AF-A0A7H8S1Q1-F1
#
_cell.length_a   1.000
_cell.length_b   1.000
_cell.length_c   1.000
_cell.angle_alpha   90.00
_cell.angle_beta   90.00
_cell.angle_gamma   90.00
#
_symmetry.space_group_name_H-M   'P 1'
#
loop_
_entity.id
_entity.type
_entity.pdbx_description
1 polymer ?
#
loop_
_entity_poly.entity_id
_entity_poly.type
_entity_poly.pdbx_seq_one_letter_code
_entity_poly.pdbx_strand_id
1 'polypeptide(L)'
;MAKKIALSFSGGKDSCLALYYLLEQGVDVRCLLTTVWKGKGETVAHEERRDRVEKQAERLDIPVHFIETDFNAYTNDFIFHINEMKQHYGIDGMAFGDIYLEGHRKWGEQVAKEAGVEAVYPLWSDQQEVVRLLREFIALGFEAEIIKVDAAKLPDSWVSRIVDDGFVEDILGYDDVCPMGESGEYHTYVHDGPIFRAVPDR
;
A
#
# COMPACT_ATOMS: atom_id res chain seq x y z
N MET A 1 0.82 0.56 21.34
CA MET A 1 -0.11 0.62 20.20
C MET A 1 -0.59 2.05 20.08
N ALA A 2 0.00 2.77 19.13
CA ALA A 2 -0.54 3.98 18.54
C ALA A 2 -2.06 3.85 18.38
N LYS A 3 -2.79 4.83 18.90
CA LYS A 3 -4.25 4.80 18.85
C LYS A 3 -4.78 5.42 17.58
N LYS A 4 -4.01 6.29 16.91
CA LYS A 4 -4.42 7.03 15.71
C LYS A 4 -3.31 7.02 14.68
N ILE A 5 -3.57 6.43 13.53
CA ILE A 5 -2.53 6.14 12.55
C ILE A 5 -2.82 6.82 11.21
N ALA A 6 -1.75 7.30 10.57
CA ALA A 6 -1.74 7.51 9.11
C ALA A 6 -1.14 6.28 8.42
N LEU A 7 -1.70 5.86 7.30
CA LEU A 7 -1.19 4.72 6.53
C LEU A 7 -0.53 5.20 5.24
N SER A 8 0.69 4.71 4.96
CA SER A 8 1.32 4.83 3.65
C SER A 8 0.55 3.96 2.67
N PHE A 9 -0.14 4.59 1.73
CA PHE A 9 -1.15 3.95 0.89
C PHE A 9 -0.84 4.15 -0.59
N SER A 10 -0.64 3.05 -1.31
CA SER A 10 -0.40 3.07 -2.76
C SER A 10 -1.64 2.72 -3.59
N GLY A 11 -2.69 2.18 -2.95
CA GLY A 11 -3.85 1.63 -3.65
C GLY A 11 -3.65 0.18 -4.12
N GLY A 12 -2.48 -0.40 -3.86
CA GLY A 12 -2.19 -1.79 -4.17
C GLY A 12 -2.58 -2.77 -3.07
N LYS A 13 -2.41 -4.05 -3.41
CA LYS A 13 -2.69 -5.23 -2.59
C LYS A 13 -2.17 -5.08 -1.16
N ASP A 14 -0.90 -4.76 -1.02
CA ASP A 14 -0.19 -4.73 0.26
C ASP A 14 -0.73 -3.63 1.16
N SER A 15 -0.89 -2.42 0.62
CA SER A 15 -1.47 -1.30 1.38
C SER A 15 -2.93 -1.55 1.78
N CYS A 16 -3.71 -2.25 0.95
CA CYS A 16 -5.09 -2.60 1.27
C CYS A 16 -5.17 -3.71 2.33
N LEU A 17 -4.29 -4.72 2.26
CA LEU A 17 -4.21 -5.77 3.27
C LEU A 17 -3.71 -5.23 4.61
N ALA A 18 -2.74 -4.32 4.58
CA ALA A 18 -2.26 -3.61 5.77
C ALA A 18 -3.38 -2.79 6.42
N LEU A 19 -4.17 -2.08 5.62
CA LEU A 19 -5.34 -1.35 6.09
C LEU A 19 -6.37 -2.29 6.74
N TYR A 20 -6.68 -3.42 6.11
CA TYR A 20 -7.58 -4.43 6.66
C TYR A 20 -7.12 -4.92 8.04
N TYR A 21 -5.85 -5.28 8.21
CA TYR A 21 -5.34 -5.71 9.52
C TYR A 21 -5.42 -4.63 10.60
N LEU A 22 -5.17 -3.37 10.24
CA LEU A 22 -5.31 -2.25 11.18
C LEU A 22 -6.77 -2.09 11.63
N LEU A 23 -7.72 -2.17 10.70
CA LEU A 23 -9.14 -2.04 10.99
C LEU A 23 -9.66 -3.21 11.85
N GLU A 24 -9.25 -4.44 11.55
CA GLU A 24 -9.60 -5.63 12.34
C GLU A 24 -9.06 -5.56 13.77
N GLN A 25 -7.92 -4.91 13.98
CA GLN A 25 -7.35 -4.65 15.30
C GLN A 25 -8.02 -3.47 16.02
N GLY A 26 -9.01 -2.82 15.41
CA GLY A 26 -9.70 -1.65 15.97
C GLY A 26 -8.82 -0.39 16.02
N VAL A 27 -7.78 -0.32 15.19
CA VAL A 27 -6.93 0.87 15.08
C VAL A 27 -7.68 1.98 14.34
N ASP A 28 -7.62 3.20 14.87
CA ASP A 28 -8.24 4.38 14.26
C ASP A 28 -7.33 4.94 13.15
N VAL A 29 -7.52 4.45 11.92
CA VAL A 29 -6.80 4.96 10.73
C VAL A 29 -7.44 6.28 10.30
N ARG A 30 -6.73 7.38 10.53
CA ARG A 30 -7.26 8.74 10.37
C ARG A 30 -7.13 9.29 8.96
N CYS A 31 -6.07 8.89 8.26
CA CYS A 31 -5.80 9.34 6.90
C CYS A 31 -4.86 8.39 6.17
N LEU A 32 -4.88 8.50 4.85
CA LEU A 32 -3.96 7.83 3.94
C LEU A 32 -2.94 8.85 3.45
N LEU A 33 -1.68 8.45 3.31
CA LEU A 33 -0.60 9.23 2.71
C LEU A 33 -0.14 8.56 1.43
N THR A 34 -0.16 9.29 0.32
CA THR A 34 0.28 8.78 -0.99
C THR A 34 1.26 9.76 -1.62
N THR A 35 2.42 9.28 -2.06
CA THR A 35 3.42 10.12 -2.75
C THR A 35 3.14 10.19 -4.25
N VAL A 36 3.25 11.39 -4.82
CA VAL A 36 3.07 11.67 -6.25
C VAL A 36 4.23 12.50 -6.79
N TRP A 37 4.62 12.23 -8.03
CA TRP A 37 5.69 12.99 -8.68
C TRP A 37 5.22 14.41 -9.04
N LYS A 38 5.99 15.42 -8.65
CA LYS A 38 5.78 16.82 -9.05
C LYS A 38 5.60 16.93 -10.56
N GLY A 39 4.48 17.51 -10.99
CA GLY A 39 4.17 17.79 -12.39
C GLY A 39 3.77 16.59 -13.26
N LYS A 40 3.69 15.37 -12.72
CA LYS A 40 3.25 14.18 -13.47
C LYS A 40 1.85 13.68 -13.09
N GLY A 41 1.38 13.94 -11.87
CA GLY A 41 0.07 13.49 -11.39
C GLY A 41 -0.04 11.96 -11.18
N GLU A 42 1.08 11.26 -11.29
CA GLU A 42 1.24 9.82 -11.10
C GLU A 42 1.88 9.54 -9.73
N THR A 43 1.49 8.44 -9.09
CA THR A 43 2.07 8.02 -7.82
C THR A 43 3.52 7.57 -7.98
N VAL A 44 4.34 7.82 -6.96
CA VAL A 44 5.75 7.42 -6.99
C VAL A 44 5.91 5.90 -7.02
N ALA A 45 5.10 5.20 -6.22
CA ALA A 45 5.25 3.77 -6.02
C ALA A 45 4.76 2.96 -7.23
N HIS A 46 3.62 3.33 -7.81
CA HIS A 46 2.90 2.47 -8.77
C HIS A 46 2.70 3.14 -10.13
N GLU A 47 3.13 4.40 -10.31
CA GLU A 47 2.81 5.24 -11.48
C GLU A 47 1.29 5.31 -11.77
N GLU A 48 0.49 5.13 -10.71
CA GLU A 48 -0.96 5.15 -10.81
C GLU A 48 -1.46 6.58 -10.81
N ARG A 49 -2.55 6.84 -11.51
CA ARG A 49 -3.17 8.16 -11.57
C ARG A 49 -3.76 8.55 -10.21
N ARG A 50 -3.47 9.78 -9.79
CA ARG A 50 -4.04 10.38 -8.57
C ARG A 50 -5.55 10.17 -8.43
N ASP A 51 -6.32 10.36 -9.51
CA ASP A 51 -7.79 10.24 -9.47
C ASP A 51 -8.28 8.82 -9.18
N ARG A 52 -7.48 7.79 -9.47
CA ARG A 52 -7.82 6.39 -9.12
C ARG A 52 -7.61 6.11 -7.64
N VAL A 53 -6.57 6.68 -7.04
CA VAL A 53 -6.33 6.58 -5.58
C VAL A 53 -7.38 7.40 -4.81
N GLU A 54 -7.77 8.57 -5.31
CA GLU A 54 -8.86 9.38 -4.74
C GLU A 54 -10.17 8.58 -4.68
N LYS A 55 -10.53 7.89 -5.77
CA LYS A 55 -11.71 7.01 -5.80
C LYS A 55 -11.63 5.86 -4.80
N GLN A 56 -10.45 5.28 -4.59
CA GLN A 56 -10.28 4.26 -3.55
C GLN A 56 -10.52 4.87 -2.16
N ALA A 57 -9.89 6.01 -1.87
CA ALA A 57 -10.03 6.70 -0.59
C ALA A 57 -11.50 7.10 -0.29
N GLU A 58 -12.25 7.57 -1.29
CA GLU A 58 -13.68 7.85 -1.18
C GLU A 58 -14.48 6.60 -0.80
N ARG A 59 -14.19 5.46 -1.43
CA ARG A 59 -14.84 4.18 -1.12
C ARG A 59 -14.43 3.61 0.23
N LEU A 60 -13.21 3.88 0.69
CA LEU A 60 -12.71 3.51 2.01
C LEU A 60 -13.29 4.40 3.12
N ASP A 61 -13.81 5.58 2.78
CA ASP A 61 -14.17 6.65 3.71
C ASP A 61 -13.02 7.13 4.60
N ILE A 62 -11.81 7.15 4.04
CA ILE A 62 -10.62 7.64 4.73
C ILE A 62 -10.01 8.74 3.87
N PRO A 63 -9.76 9.94 4.41
CA PRO A 63 -9.18 11.02 3.63
C PRO A 63 -7.76 10.66 3.17
N VAL A 64 -7.48 10.83 1.88
CA VAL A 64 -6.14 10.70 1.31
C VAL A 64 -5.47 12.06 1.18
N HIS A 65 -4.19 12.13 1.58
CA HIS A 65 -3.34 13.29 1.38
C HIS A 65 -2.19 12.93 0.45
N PHE A 66 -2.05 13.75 -0.58
CA PHE A 66 -0.99 13.57 -1.58
C PHE A 66 0.24 14.37 -1.20
N ILE A 67 1.38 13.69 -1.19
CA ILE A 67 2.70 14.26 -0.95
C ILE A 67 3.33 14.49 -2.33
N GLU A 68 3.34 15.74 -2.79
CA GLU A 68 4.01 16.10 -4.03
C GLU A 68 5.52 16.19 -3.82
N THR A 69 6.27 15.31 -4.46
CA THR A 69 7.70 15.17 -4.19
C THR A 69 8.54 14.94 -5.45
N ASP A 70 9.86 14.93 -5.25
CA ASP A 70 10.89 14.60 -6.22
C ASP A 70 11.97 13.72 -5.55
N PHE A 71 12.88 13.17 -6.35
CA PHE A 71 13.88 12.20 -5.87
C PHE A 71 14.75 12.73 -4.73
N ASN A 72 15.02 14.04 -4.68
CA ASN A 72 15.92 14.62 -3.69
C ASN A 72 15.18 15.02 -2.40
N ALA A 73 13.87 15.28 -2.50
CA ALA A 73 13.06 15.75 -1.39
C ALA A 73 12.22 14.65 -0.71
N TYR A 74 12.09 13.47 -1.32
CA TYR A 74 11.18 12.38 -0.89
C TYR A 74 11.07 12.18 0.62
N THR A 75 12.18 11.89 1.30
CA THR A 75 12.20 11.64 2.75
C THR A 75 11.77 12.86 3.56
N ASN A 76 12.25 14.05 3.20
CA ASN A 76 11.95 15.29 3.94
C ASN A 76 10.50 15.71 3.75
N ASP A 77 9.98 15.58 2.52
CA ASP A 77 8.56 15.85 2.22
C ASP A 77 7.67 14.86 3.00
N PHE A 78 8.06 13.58 3.07
CA PHE A 78 7.33 12.59 3.85
C PHE A 78 7.27 12.96 5.34
N ILE A 79 8.40 13.31 5.96
CA ILE A 79 8.48 13.74 7.36
C ILE A 79 7.64 15.01 7.60
N PHE A 80 7.72 15.97 6.69
CA PHE A 80 6.92 17.20 6.77
C PHE A 80 5.43 16.88 6.79
N HIS A 81 4.95 16.04 5.87
CA HIS A 81 3.54 15.68 5.79
C HIS A 81 3.07 14.82 6.98
N ILE A 82 3.91 13.94 7.55
CA ILE A 82 3.55 13.27 8.82
C ILE A 82 3.33 14.33 9.91
N ASN A 83 4.20 15.33 10.04
CA ASN A 83 4.02 16.38 11.04
C ASN A 83 2.73 17.19 10.82
N GLU A 84 2.37 17.49 9.58
CA GLU A 84 1.08 18.11 9.25
C GLU A 84 -0.10 17.21 9.68
N MET A 85 -0.02 15.91 9.41
CA MET A 85 -1.07 14.96 9.82
C MET A 85 -1.17 14.82 11.34
N LYS A 86 -0.05 14.93 12.06
CA LYS A 86 -0.06 14.99 13.54
C LYS A 86 -0.86 16.18 14.03
N GLN A 87 -0.68 17.36 13.44
CA GLN A 87 -1.40 18.55 13.86
C GLN A 87 -2.88 18.48 13.49
N HIS A 88 -3.21 18.01 12.28
CA HIS A 88 -4.58 17.97 11.78
C HIS A 88 -5.43 16.83 12.37
N TYR A 89 -4.87 15.63 12.49
CA TYR A 89 -5.62 14.43 12.89
C TYR A 89 -5.23 13.90 14.28
N GLY A 90 -4.14 14.41 14.87
CA GLY A 90 -3.63 13.91 16.14
C GLY A 90 -3.06 12.50 16.04
N ILE A 91 -2.49 12.12 14.89
CA ILE A 91 -1.86 10.81 14.72
C ILE A 91 -0.66 10.66 15.67
N ASP A 92 -0.51 9.45 16.21
CA ASP A 92 0.63 9.03 17.03
C ASP A 92 1.39 7.86 16.41
N GLY A 93 0.94 7.34 15.25
CA GLY A 93 1.62 6.32 14.48
C GLY A 93 1.58 6.54 12.96
N MET A 94 2.56 5.95 12.28
CA MET A 94 2.67 5.87 10.83
C MET A 94 2.81 4.40 10.44
N ALA A 95 1.84 3.88 9.67
CA ALA A 95 1.84 2.50 9.21
C ALA A 95 2.37 2.37 7.78
N PHE A 96 3.05 1.26 7.50
CA PHE A 96 3.59 0.92 6.19
C PHE A 96 3.20 -0.52 5.79
N GLY A 97 3.04 -0.75 4.49
CA GLY A 97 2.63 -2.04 3.92
C GLY A 97 3.76 -3.02 3.66
N ASP A 98 5.01 -2.70 4.00
CA ASP A 98 6.17 -3.56 3.73
C ASP A 98 6.10 -4.88 4.50
N ILE A 99 6.54 -5.96 3.85
CA ILE A 99 6.43 -7.33 4.38
C ILE A 99 7.76 -7.77 4.99
N TYR A 100 8.85 -7.75 4.22
CA TYR A 100 10.14 -8.31 4.69
C TYR A 100 11.38 -7.54 4.22
N LEU A 101 11.24 -6.49 3.39
CA LEU A 101 12.38 -5.70 2.96
C LEU A 101 12.92 -4.81 4.09
N GLU A 102 14.02 -5.25 4.72
CA GLU A 102 14.66 -4.51 5.81
C GLU A 102 15.05 -3.07 5.44
N GLY A 103 15.44 -2.84 4.19
CA GLY A 103 15.82 -1.51 3.72
C GLY A 103 14.66 -0.52 3.83
N HIS A 104 13.47 -0.92 3.39
CA HIS A 104 12.27 -0.10 3.48
C HIS A 104 11.84 0.10 4.92
N ARG A 105 11.88 -0.97 5.74
CA ARG A 105 11.57 -0.87 7.15
C ARG A 105 12.49 0.09 7.90
N LYS A 106 13.80 0.02 7.67
CA LYS A 106 14.79 0.93 8.27
C LYS A 106 14.49 2.38 7.89
N TRP A 107 14.15 2.63 6.62
CA TRP A 107 13.75 3.95 6.15
C TRP A 107 12.46 4.44 6.81
N GLY A 108 11.40 3.62 6.86
CA GLY A 108 10.13 4.00 7.48
C GLY A 108 10.24 4.21 8.99
N GLU A 109 11.05 3.40 9.69
CA GLU A 109 11.38 3.60 11.10
C GLU A 109 12.14 4.92 11.34
N GLN A 110 13.07 5.27 10.46
CA GLN A 110 13.77 6.55 10.52
C GLN A 110 12.80 7.73 10.34
N VAL A 111 11.97 7.69 9.29
CA VAL A 111 10.98 8.73 8.98
C VAL A 111 10.00 8.94 10.13
N ALA A 112 9.44 7.84 10.66
CA ALA A 112 8.52 7.90 11.80
C ALA A 112 9.20 8.46 13.06
N LYS A 113 10.44 8.04 13.33
CA LYS A 113 11.22 8.54 14.47
C LYS A 113 11.50 10.04 14.35
N GLU A 114 11.91 10.51 13.18
CA GLU A 114 12.18 11.93 12.93
C GLU A 114 10.92 12.79 13.04
N ALA A 115 9.76 12.26 12.61
CA ALA A 115 8.47 12.91 12.83
C ALA A 115 7.91 12.74 14.26
N GLY A 116 8.55 11.92 15.11
CA GLY A 116 8.13 11.64 16.48
C GLY A 116 6.79 10.90 16.57
N VAL A 117 6.60 9.86 15.77
CA VAL A 117 5.45 8.92 15.79
C VAL A 117 5.95 7.47 15.84
N GLU A 118 5.08 6.53 16.25
CA GLU A 118 5.37 5.10 16.24
C GLU A 118 5.35 4.55 14.79
N ALA A 119 6.38 3.80 14.38
CA ALA A 119 6.35 3.07 13.11
C ALA A 119 5.58 1.76 13.29
N VAL A 120 4.63 1.48 12.40
CA VAL A 120 3.76 0.29 12.47
C VAL A 120 3.85 -0.48 11.16
N TYR A 121 4.03 -1.80 11.22
CA TYR A 121 4.12 -2.65 10.04
C TYR A 121 3.16 -3.83 10.18
N PRO A 122 1.90 -3.69 9.74
CA PRO A 122 0.88 -4.72 9.92
C PRO A 122 1.22 -6.03 9.21
N LEU A 123 1.96 -5.98 8.10
CA LEU A 123 2.32 -7.14 7.29
C LEU A 123 3.72 -7.69 7.57
N TRP A 124 4.47 -7.11 8.51
CA TRP A 124 5.86 -7.50 8.73
C TRP A 124 5.97 -8.96 9.14
N SER A 125 6.66 -9.75 8.32
CA SER A 125 6.74 -11.19 8.48
C SER A 125 7.96 -11.75 7.75
N ASP A 126 8.25 -13.04 7.94
CA ASP A 126 9.31 -13.71 7.19
C ASP A 126 8.90 -13.88 5.73
N GLN A 127 9.87 -13.90 4.81
CA GLN A 127 9.63 -14.09 3.37
C GLN A 127 8.84 -15.37 3.05
N GLN A 128 8.89 -16.39 3.90
CA GLN A 128 8.13 -17.63 3.72
C GLN A 128 6.61 -17.42 3.84
N GLU A 129 6.17 -16.34 4.47
CA GLU A 129 4.75 -16.03 4.71
C GLU A 129 4.08 -15.33 3.52
N VAL A 130 4.84 -14.88 2.50
CA VAL A 130 4.30 -14.10 1.37
C VAL A 130 3.20 -14.83 0.61
N VAL A 131 3.33 -16.15 0.44
CA VAL A 131 2.31 -16.97 -0.25
C VAL A 131 1.04 -17.07 0.60
N ARG A 132 1.19 -17.13 1.93
CA ARG A 132 0.05 -17.12 2.85
C ARG A 132 -0.68 -15.78 2.74
N LEU A 133 0.05 -14.65 2.76
CA LEU A 133 -0.54 -13.31 2.62
C LEU A 133 -1.27 -13.13 1.29
N LEU A 134 -0.71 -13.62 0.19
CA LEU A 134 -1.37 -13.57 -1.12
C LEU A 134 -2.68 -14.37 -1.14
N ARG A 135 -2.66 -15.59 -0.61
CA ARG A 135 -3.86 -16.43 -0.52
C ARG A 135 -4.89 -15.85 0.44
N GLU A 136 -4.46 -15.26 1.54
CA GLU A 136 -5.32 -14.56 2.50
C GLU A 136 -5.99 -13.36 1.85
N PHE A 137 -5.26 -12.54 1.10
CA PHE A 137 -5.83 -11.43 0.34
C PHE A 137 -6.97 -11.89 -0.59
N ILE A 138 -6.78 -12.99 -1.30
CA ILE A 138 -7.80 -13.56 -2.19
C ILE A 138 -8.97 -14.12 -1.39
N ALA A 139 -8.70 -14.88 -0.33
CA ALA A 139 -9.73 -15.51 0.51
C ALA A 139 -10.62 -14.48 1.24
N LEU A 140 -10.07 -13.31 1.56
CA LEU A 140 -10.80 -12.17 2.12
C LEU A 140 -11.73 -11.49 1.11
N GLY A 141 -11.67 -11.86 -0.17
CA GLY A 141 -12.53 -11.34 -1.22
C GLY A 141 -12.10 -9.99 -1.79
N PHE A 142 -10.81 -9.65 -1.69
CA PHE A 142 -10.30 -8.47 -2.37
C PHE A 142 -10.24 -8.68 -3.89
N GLU A 143 -10.65 -7.67 -4.63
CA GLU A 143 -10.63 -7.65 -6.09
C GLU A 143 -9.50 -6.75 -6.58
N ALA A 144 -8.49 -7.33 -7.23
CA ALA A 144 -7.34 -6.59 -7.72
C ALA A 144 -6.91 -7.02 -9.11
N GLU A 145 -6.37 -6.07 -9.87
CA GLU A 145 -5.75 -6.30 -11.17
C GLU A 145 -4.26 -5.93 -11.13
N ILE A 146 -3.46 -6.59 -11.98
CA ILE A 146 -2.09 -6.16 -12.26
C ILE A 146 -2.14 -4.93 -13.18
N ILE A 147 -1.48 -3.84 -12.77
CA ILE A 147 -1.42 -2.60 -13.56
C ILE A 147 -0.05 -2.38 -14.22
N LYS A 148 0.99 -3.04 -13.69
CA LYS A 148 2.36 -2.92 -14.17
C LYS A 148 3.14 -4.18 -13.81
N VAL A 149 4.09 -4.53 -14.67
CA VAL A 149 5.06 -5.60 -14.43
C VAL A 149 6.47 -5.12 -14.76
N ASP A 150 7.47 -5.71 -14.10
CA ASP A 150 8.84 -5.68 -14.56
C ASP A 150 8.97 -6.69 -15.71
N ALA A 151 9.06 -6.20 -16.95
CA ALA A 151 9.17 -7.00 -18.16
C ALA A 151 10.41 -7.91 -18.20
N ALA A 152 11.42 -7.66 -17.36
CA ALA A 152 12.57 -8.54 -17.22
C ALA A 152 12.26 -9.80 -16.39
N LYS A 153 11.20 -9.78 -15.58
CA LYS A 153 10.82 -10.84 -14.64
C LYS A 153 9.50 -11.52 -14.99
N LEU A 154 8.52 -10.75 -15.45
CA LEU A 154 7.17 -11.23 -15.78
C LEU A 154 6.76 -10.76 -17.17
N PRO A 155 5.95 -11.54 -17.91
CA PRO A 155 5.55 -11.16 -19.26
C PRO A 155 4.49 -10.06 -19.24
N ASP A 156 4.60 -9.09 -20.16
CA ASP A 156 3.68 -7.95 -20.30
C ASP A 156 2.19 -8.35 -20.40
N SER A 157 1.91 -9.57 -20.88
CA SER A 157 0.55 -10.15 -20.92
C SER A 157 -0.13 -10.28 -19.55
N TRP A 158 0.61 -10.11 -18.46
CA TRP A 158 0.06 -10.12 -17.10
C TRP A 158 -0.63 -8.81 -16.74
N VAL A 159 -0.38 -7.70 -17.44
CA VAL A 159 -1.13 -6.46 -17.22
C VAL A 159 -2.63 -6.70 -17.49
N SER A 160 -3.48 -6.15 -16.64
CA SER A 160 -4.94 -6.39 -16.57
C SER A 160 -5.35 -7.80 -16.10
N ARG A 161 -4.40 -8.65 -15.69
CA ARG A 161 -4.72 -9.95 -15.09
C ARG A 161 -5.31 -9.74 -13.69
N ILE A 162 -6.36 -10.49 -13.37
CA ILE A 162 -6.95 -10.51 -12.04
C ILE A 162 -6.09 -11.34 -11.08
N VAL A 163 -5.98 -10.89 -9.84
CA VAL A 163 -5.30 -11.65 -8.79
C VAL A 163 -6.28 -12.58 -8.10
N ASP A 164 -6.36 -13.81 -8.60
CA ASP A 164 -7.20 -14.90 -8.12
C ASP A 164 -6.37 -16.16 -7.80
N ASP A 165 -7.03 -17.28 -7.48
CA ASP A 165 -6.32 -18.54 -7.21
C ASP A 165 -5.48 -19.02 -8.43
N GLY A 166 -5.93 -18.73 -9.65
CA GLY A 166 -5.16 -19.05 -10.86
C GLY A 166 -3.89 -18.20 -10.98
N PHE A 167 -3.93 -16.93 -10.57
CA PHE A 167 -2.75 -16.08 -10.43
C PHE A 167 -1.75 -16.68 -9.43
N VAL A 168 -2.22 -17.18 -8.29
CA VAL A 168 -1.36 -17.81 -7.27
C VAL A 168 -0.58 -18.98 -7.85
N GLU A 169 -1.26 -19.88 -8.56
CA GLU A 169 -0.59 -21.06 -9.13
C GLU A 169 0.43 -20.66 -10.20
N ASP A 170 0.12 -19.67 -11.02
CA ASP A 170 1.03 -19.20 -12.07
C ASP A 170 2.25 -18.45 -11.52
N ILE A 171 2.07 -17.57 -10.52
CA ILE A 171 3.19 -16.81 -9.94
C ILE A 171 4.15 -17.70 -9.16
N LEU A 172 3.65 -18.77 -8.54
CA LEU A 172 4.48 -19.77 -7.88
C LEU A 172 5.34 -20.59 -8.85
N GLY A 173 5.07 -20.53 -10.15
CA GLY A 173 5.92 -21.10 -11.20
C GLY A 173 7.19 -20.30 -11.50
N TYR A 174 7.34 -19.10 -10.92
CA TYR A 174 8.50 -18.23 -11.12
C TYR A 174 9.41 -18.23 -9.89
N ASP A 175 10.55 -18.90 -9.97
CA ASP A 175 11.48 -19.08 -8.83
C ASP A 175 12.10 -17.76 -8.32
N ASP A 176 12.30 -16.77 -9.19
CA ASP A 176 12.97 -15.50 -8.89
C ASP A 176 12.00 -14.31 -8.71
N VAL A 177 10.70 -14.59 -8.55
CA VAL A 177 9.67 -13.56 -8.41
C VAL A 177 8.98 -13.70 -7.05
N CYS A 178 8.93 -12.61 -6.28
CA CYS A 178 8.13 -12.59 -5.07
C CYS A 178 6.63 -12.71 -5.41
N PRO A 179 5.90 -13.68 -4.83
CA PRO A 179 4.46 -13.83 -5.06
C PRO A 179 3.61 -12.64 -4.61
N MET A 180 4.13 -11.77 -3.74
CA MET A 180 3.48 -10.51 -3.36
C MET A 180 3.99 -9.30 -4.16
N GLY A 181 5.04 -9.45 -4.99
CA GLY A 181 5.59 -8.35 -5.79
C GLY A 181 6.41 -7.33 -4.98
N GLU A 182 6.88 -7.72 -3.78
CA GLU A 182 7.54 -6.85 -2.80
C GLU A 182 8.76 -6.10 -3.37
N SER A 183 9.48 -6.66 -4.35
CA SER A 183 10.65 -6.04 -4.98
C SER A 183 10.33 -5.30 -6.28
N GLY A 184 9.05 -4.98 -6.51
CA GLY A 184 8.59 -4.26 -7.70
C GLY A 184 8.44 -5.13 -8.95
N GLU A 185 8.33 -6.45 -8.79
CA GLU A 185 8.12 -7.38 -9.92
C GLU A 185 6.80 -7.12 -10.65
N TYR A 186 5.78 -6.70 -9.89
CA TYR A 186 4.53 -6.22 -10.43
C TYR A 186 3.86 -5.27 -9.44
N HIS A 187 2.92 -4.47 -9.95
CA HIS A 187 2.07 -3.60 -9.13
C HIS A 187 0.61 -3.92 -9.39
N THR A 188 -0.19 -3.69 -8.35
CA THR A 188 -1.63 -3.93 -8.39
C THR A 188 -2.41 -2.66 -8.14
N TYR A 189 -3.64 -2.67 -8.64
CA TYR A 189 -4.70 -1.77 -8.22
C TYR A 189 -5.85 -2.59 -7.65
N VAL A 190 -6.32 -2.22 -6.46
CA VAL A 190 -7.44 -2.88 -5.78
C VAL A 190 -8.72 -2.12 -6.04
N HIS A 191 -9.68 -2.75 -6.72
CA HIS A 191 -10.95 -2.13 -7.09
C HIS A 191 -11.99 -2.24 -5.98
N ASP A 192 -11.99 -3.36 -5.27
CA ASP A 192 -12.98 -3.69 -4.24
C ASP A 192 -12.44 -4.68 -3.20
N GLY A 193 -13.21 -4.91 -2.14
CA GLY A 193 -12.87 -5.83 -1.06
C GLY A 193 -13.54 -5.48 0.27
N PRO A 194 -13.23 -6.22 1.34
CA PRO A 194 -13.96 -6.15 2.61
C PRO A 194 -13.89 -4.79 3.32
N ILE A 195 -12.89 -3.96 2.99
CA ILE A 195 -12.69 -2.62 3.57
C ILE A 195 -13.41 -1.50 2.80
N PHE A 196 -13.89 -1.78 1.58
CA PHE A 196 -14.54 -0.78 0.74
C PHE A 196 -16.04 -0.75 1.03
N ARG A 197 -16.61 0.45 1.03
CA ARG A 197 -18.06 0.61 1.07
C ARG A 197 -18.69 -0.02 -0.16
N ALA A 198 -19.82 -0.70 0.07
CA ALA A 198 -20.67 -1.18 -1.00
C ALA A 198 -21.04 -0.02 -1.93
N VAL A 199 -20.92 -0.23 -3.23
CA VAL A 199 -21.47 0.69 -4.21
C VAL A 199 -22.99 0.62 -4.05
N PRO A 200 -23.70 1.73 -3.77
CA PRO A 200 -25.15 1.70 -3.77
C PRO A 200 -25.63 1.20 -5.13
N ASP A 201 -26.53 0.22 -5.16
CA ASP A 201 -27.12 -0.29 -6.40
C ASP A 201 -27.53 0.88 -7.30
N ARG A 202 -26.99 0.90 -8.54
CA ARG A 202 -27.30 1.89 -9.57
C ARG A 202 -28.70 1.69 -10.14
#